data_AF-A0A3N0W5Y7-F1
#
_entry.id   AF-A0A3N0W5Y7-F1
#
_cell.length_a   1.000
_cell.length_b   1.000
_cell.length_c   1.000
_cell.angle_alpha   90.00
_cell.angle_beta   90.00
_cell.angle_gamma   90.00
#
_symmetry.space_group_name_H-M   'P 1'
#
loop_
_entity.id
_entity.type
_entity.pdbx_description
1 polymer ?
#
loop_
_entity_poly.entity_id
_entity_poly.type
_entity_poly.pdbx_seq_one_letter_code
_entity_poly.pdbx_strand_id
1 'polypeptide(L)'
;MSKKFTKVWQAIALLSSSIAFSQAGNVGINTVNPGSTIDINGSVAAKYNAVTSTAYNLSATDFHVSYNGTANASFNLPAAITGNGNFKGRMYTIKNNTNFTITVNPAGSETINGNANVSVPANQSIQLINTGLTGASSTWEVVSSGSLAGSSTGDYIVVIPTAVQNVTAGSDVVFSSVLTSNNITYNSGVFNLKAGKTYVLRCQLHGINFSLAGGYFLYQWVDASTNTPLPSSTRGVIDAINNYPVTTIGGQPETYAIYKPTVDTSVKVRLTIGAGTADLHSDIGMMSITELSGGNGSGSGTNNITASNGTTISGSDVRLGGTLSQATNIATAGNNLSIDGTGKLLVGSNTVPTGAANAKLVIDNGTTNGALQIKDGTQQLGYVLTSDANGLATWSSTVTTAFADNWTSYTGTLVNPFTGPTGGGALPTGISVTIPAKGWYFFRSGIAINSECNDYWFYINGIGEVWRSYCGSNTAAFMFPRDQNRVLYFATPGTYTVLAGKTNFIVPAGFNVGNPGFYLDFVKFQN
;
A
#
# COMPACT_ATOMS: atom_id res chain seq x y z
N MET A 1 58.46 11.51 60.58
CA MET A 1 57.98 12.91 60.55
C MET A 1 56.56 12.95 60.01
N SER A 2 55.57 12.83 60.88
CA SER A 2 54.20 13.27 60.60
C SER A 2 53.77 14.08 61.81
N LYS A 3 52.75 14.94 61.65
CA LYS A 3 52.12 15.81 62.66
C LYS A 3 52.59 17.27 62.60
N LYS A 4 51.97 18.04 61.70
CA LYS A 4 51.42 19.39 61.92
C LYS A 4 51.15 20.09 60.57
N PHE A 5 50.43 19.42 59.67
CA PHE A 5 49.57 20.20 58.78
C PHE A 5 48.48 20.76 59.69
N THR A 6 48.48 22.09 59.90
CA THR A 6 47.40 22.75 60.65
C THR A 6 46.09 22.41 59.95
N LYS A 7 45.02 22.23 60.73
CA LYS A 7 43.68 21.89 60.20
C LYS A 7 43.26 22.81 59.04
N VAL A 8 43.79 24.03 59.01
CA VAL A 8 43.65 25.02 57.92
C VAL A 8 44.23 24.55 56.58
N TRP A 9 45.45 23.99 56.54
CA TRP A 9 46.04 23.49 55.28
C TRP A 9 45.35 22.23 54.77
N GLN A 10 44.86 21.37 55.67
CA GLN A 10 44.02 20.22 55.29
C GLN A 10 42.68 20.68 54.73
N ALA A 11 42.04 21.69 55.34
CA ALA A 11 40.82 22.29 54.81
C ALA A 11 41.06 22.95 53.45
N ILE A 12 42.14 23.71 53.26
CA ILE A 12 42.47 24.34 51.97
C ILE A 12 42.71 23.29 50.87
N ALA A 13 43.38 22.17 51.16
CA ALA A 13 43.61 21.09 50.20
C ALA A 13 42.33 20.31 49.82
N LEU A 14 41.38 20.18 50.77
CA LEU A 14 40.06 19.59 50.56
C LEU A 14 39.09 20.55 49.83
N LEU A 15 39.20 21.87 50.08
CA LEU A 15 38.46 22.88 49.34
C LEU A 15 39.01 23.06 47.92
N SER A 16 40.32 23.01 47.71
CA SER A 16 40.90 23.16 46.36
C SER A 16 40.55 22.00 45.42
N SER A 17 40.36 20.80 45.95
CA SER A 17 39.86 19.63 45.20
C SER A 17 38.35 19.68 44.92
N SER A 18 37.60 20.57 45.58
CA SER A 18 36.18 20.84 45.29
C SER A 18 35.95 22.08 44.40
N ILE A 19 37.01 22.83 44.07
CA ILE A 19 36.93 24.03 43.22
C ILE A 19 37.56 23.82 41.83
N ALA A 20 38.35 22.76 41.63
CA ALA A 20 39.08 22.54 40.37
C ALA A 20 38.91 21.11 39.87
N PHE A 21 37.97 20.87 38.95
CA PHE A 21 38.08 20.03 37.74
C PHE A 21 36.77 20.11 36.92
N SER A 22 36.47 21.27 36.32
CA SER A 22 35.44 21.36 35.26
C SER A 22 35.98 20.99 33.87
N GLN A 23 37.25 20.58 33.77
CA GLN A 23 37.96 20.42 32.49
C GLN A 23 37.86 19.01 31.92
N ALA A 24 37.33 18.04 32.68
CA ALA A 24 37.11 16.67 32.24
C ALA A 24 35.80 16.14 32.84
N GLY A 25 34.69 16.40 32.17
CA GLY A 25 33.36 15.91 32.58
C GLY A 25 32.23 16.87 32.23
N ASN A 26 31.02 16.52 32.70
CA ASN A 26 29.83 17.35 32.54
C ASN A 26 29.77 18.44 33.62
N VAL A 27 29.54 19.68 33.23
CA VAL A 27 29.36 20.82 34.13
C VAL A 27 27.86 21.07 34.35
N GLY A 28 27.37 20.84 35.56
CA GLY A 28 26.00 21.15 35.95
C GLY A 28 25.89 22.51 36.65
N ILE A 29 24.98 23.36 36.19
CA ILE A 29 24.57 24.59 36.89
C ILE A 29 23.14 24.37 37.39
N ASN A 30 22.97 24.41 38.72
CA ASN A 30 21.70 24.13 39.40
C ASN A 30 21.14 22.71 39.16
N THR A 31 22.01 21.74 38.88
CA THR A 31 21.68 20.30 38.79
C THR A 31 22.86 19.47 39.30
N VAL A 32 22.56 18.42 40.06
CA VAL A 32 23.57 17.49 40.61
C VAL A 32 23.89 16.32 39.68
N ASN A 33 23.04 16.09 38.67
CA ASN A 33 23.17 15.00 37.69
C ASN A 33 23.12 15.57 36.27
N PRO A 34 24.19 16.26 35.81
CA PRO A 34 24.18 16.89 34.49
C PRO A 34 24.13 15.85 33.36
N GLY A 35 23.11 15.94 32.51
CA GLY A 35 22.87 15.04 31.38
C GLY A 35 23.64 15.41 30.10
N SER A 36 24.36 16.53 30.08
CA SER A 36 25.15 17.02 28.95
C SER A 36 26.47 17.63 29.44
N THR A 37 27.44 17.81 28.53
CA THR A 37 28.76 18.41 28.86
C THR A 37 28.61 19.78 29.55
N ILE A 38 27.57 20.53 29.20
CA ILE A 38 27.05 21.64 30.01
C ILE A 38 25.55 21.43 30.18
N ASP A 39 25.07 21.42 31.42
CA ASP A 39 23.65 21.27 31.77
C ASP A 39 23.26 22.42 32.69
N ILE A 40 22.40 23.33 32.19
CA ILE A 40 21.96 24.52 32.91
C ILE A 40 20.48 24.36 33.22
N ASN A 41 20.17 24.04 34.47
CA ASN A 41 18.80 23.97 34.97
C ASN A 41 18.38 25.35 35.51
N GLY A 42 18.33 26.34 34.62
CA GLY A 42 18.10 27.75 34.96
C GLY A 42 18.22 28.68 33.75
N SER A 43 18.23 30.00 33.98
CA SER A 43 18.34 31.01 32.92
C SER A 43 19.78 31.24 32.45
N VAL A 44 19.96 31.56 31.17
CA VAL A 44 21.24 31.97 30.58
C VAL A 44 21.16 33.45 30.17
N ALA A 45 22.03 34.28 30.72
CA ALA A 45 22.16 35.70 30.34
C ALA A 45 23.31 35.86 29.33
N ALA A 46 22.98 35.97 28.06
CA ALA A 46 23.95 36.21 26.99
C ALA A 46 24.00 37.69 26.58
N LYS A 47 25.08 38.12 25.91
CA LYS A 47 25.26 39.51 25.48
C LYS A 47 24.17 39.93 24.49
N TYR A 48 23.49 41.04 24.79
CA TYR A 48 22.50 41.69 23.93
C TYR A 48 23.04 43.05 23.48
N ASN A 49 23.19 43.26 22.17
CA ASN A 49 23.63 44.54 21.61
C ASN A 49 22.53 45.16 20.75
N ALA A 50 22.15 46.40 21.06
CA ALA A 50 21.36 47.23 20.17
C ALA A 50 22.28 48.05 19.25
N VAL A 51 22.01 48.03 17.94
CA VAL A 51 22.83 48.68 16.91
C VAL A 51 21.94 49.58 16.04
N THR A 52 22.42 50.78 15.72
CA THR A 52 21.76 51.72 14.80
C THR A 52 22.56 51.99 13.53
N SER A 53 23.86 51.64 13.52
CA SER A 53 24.74 51.78 12.35
C SER A 53 24.28 50.87 11.20
N THR A 54 24.25 51.42 9.98
CA THR A 54 23.93 50.67 8.75
C THR A 54 25.05 49.69 8.35
N ALA A 55 26.27 49.83 8.88
CA ALA A 55 27.33 48.85 8.71
C ALA A 55 27.76 48.32 10.09
N TYR A 56 27.75 47.00 10.27
CA TYR A 56 28.12 46.36 11.54
C TYR A 56 28.93 45.08 11.32
N ASN A 57 30.09 44.97 11.96
CA ASN A 57 30.91 43.76 11.94
C ASN A 57 30.64 42.96 13.21
N LEU A 58 30.14 41.73 13.07
CA LEU A 58 29.92 40.84 14.20
C LEU A 58 31.26 40.38 14.77
N SER A 59 31.37 40.43 16.10
CA SER A 59 32.59 40.07 16.84
C SER A 59 32.45 38.75 17.59
N ALA A 60 33.57 38.21 18.08
CA ALA A 60 33.58 37.01 18.91
C ALA A 60 32.81 37.16 20.24
N THR A 61 32.51 38.38 20.66
CA THR A 61 31.78 38.65 21.91
C THR A 61 30.27 38.77 21.72
N ASP A 62 29.80 38.84 20.47
CA ASP A 62 28.38 39.03 20.19
C ASP A 62 27.62 37.72 20.31
N PHE A 63 26.35 37.81 20.69
CA PHE A 63 25.45 36.67 20.76
C PHE A 63 24.09 37.04 20.19
N HIS A 64 23.53 38.15 20.65
CA HIS A 64 22.32 38.75 20.08
C HIS A 64 22.60 40.19 19.63
N VAL A 65 22.30 40.50 18.36
CA VAL A 65 22.42 41.83 17.77
C VAL A 65 21.05 42.27 17.25
N SER A 66 20.52 43.35 17.79
CA SER A 66 19.24 43.95 17.41
C SER A 66 19.47 45.25 16.65
N TYR A 67 19.07 45.28 15.38
CA TYR A 67 19.15 46.47 14.53
C TYR A 67 17.91 47.35 14.71
N ASN A 68 18.13 48.63 14.99
CA ASN A 68 17.11 49.65 15.22
C ASN A 68 17.42 50.95 14.44
N GLY A 69 18.12 50.84 13.31
CA GLY A 69 18.46 52.00 12.47
C GLY A 69 17.33 52.44 11.54
N THR A 70 17.65 53.37 10.63
CA THR A 70 16.68 54.08 9.79
C THR A 70 16.91 53.88 8.28
N ALA A 71 17.69 52.89 7.88
CA ALA A 71 17.95 52.56 6.48
C ALA A 71 18.29 51.07 6.31
N ASN A 72 18.49 50.62 5.07
CA ASN A 72 19.03 49.28 4.81
C ASN A 72 20.43 49.13 5.44
N ALA A 73 20.72 47.95 5.98
CA ALA A 73 21.97 47.69 6.68
C ALA A 73 22.74 46.50 6.09
N SER A 74 24.06 46.48 6.31
CA SER A 74 24.99 45.43 5.96
C SER A 74 25.70 44.95 7.21
N PHE A 75 25.47 43.68 7.56
CA PHE A 75 26.08 43.04 8.73
C PHE A 75 27.09 42.01 8.25
N ASN A 76 28.35 42.13 8.67
CA ASN A 76 29.44 41.28 8.21
C ASN A 76 29.80 40.25 9.29
N LEU A 77 29.79 38.97 8.92
CA LEU A 77 30.23 37.88 9.78
C LEU A 77 31.76 37.85 9.86
N PRO A 78 32.35 37.42 10.99
CA PRO A 78 33.79 37.28 11.10
C PRO A 78 34.29 36.15 10.19
N ALA A 79 35.51 36.32 9.66
CA ALA A 79 36.17 35.31 8.84
C ALA A 79 36.45 34.04 9.64
N ALA A 80 36.22 32.88 9.01
CA ALA A 80 36.50 31.59 9.61
C ALA A 80 38.01 31.42 9.87
N ILE A 81 38.35 30.85 11.02
CA ILE A 81 39.75 30.67 11.46
C ILE A 81 40.07 29.17 11.48
N THR A 82 41.19 28.77 10.88
CA THR A 82 41.71 27.40 10.95
C THR A 82 42.53 27.16 12.21
N GLY A 83 42.39 25.99 12.84
CA GLY A 83 43.22 25.58 13.98
C GLY A 83 42.67 25.97 15.35
N ASN A 84 43.56 26.10 16.33
CA ASN A 84 43.17 26.33 17.72
C ASN A 84 42.52 27.72 17.88
N GLY A 85 41.29 27.77 18.41
CA GLY A 85 40.48 29.00 18.43
C GLY A 85 39.51 29.17 17.25
N ASN A 86 39.38 28.15 16.39
CA ASN A 86 38.24 28.05 15.47
C ASN A 86 36.94 28.13 16.28
N PHE A 87 35.99 28.93 15.79
CA PHE A 87 34.72 29.16 16.46
C PHE A 87 33.59 28.29 15.90
N LYS A 88 33.90 27.09 15.43
CA LYS A 88 32.93 26.03 15.13
C LYS A 88 31.88 25.95 16.24
N GLY A 89 30.62 26.01 15.87
CA GLY A 89 29.48 26.01 16.79
C GLY A 89 29.12 27.39 17.37
N ARG A 90 29.86 28.46 17.06
CA ARG A 90 29.47 29.82 17.48
C ARG A 90 28.16 30.22 16.82
N MET A 91 27.26 30.74 17.64
CA MET A 91 25.95 31.19 17.21
C MET A 91 25.80 32.70 17.29
N TYR A 92 25.14 33.27 16.30
CA TYR A 92 24.68 34.66 16.31
C TYR A 92 23.19 34.73 16.03
N THR A 93 22.49 35.55 16.81
CA THR A 93 21.12 35.95 16.52
C THR A 93 21.12 37.39 16.05
N ILE A 94 20.61 37.64 14.84
CA ILE A 94 20.45 38.98 14.28
C ILE A 94 18.95 39.24 14.18
N LYS A 95 18.48 40.28 14.87
CA LYS A 95 17.09 40.73 14.84
C LYS A 95 17.00 42.06 14.11
N ASN A 96 16.13 42.14 13.11
CA ASN A 96 15.74 43.38 12.47
C ASN A 96 14.46 43.89 13.12
N ASN A 97 14.51 45.05 13.79
CA ASN A 97 13.33 45.71 14.38
C ASN A 97 12.86 46.90 13.53
N THR A 98 13.32 46.98 12.28
CA THR A 98 13.07 48.11 11.39
C THR A 98 12.18 47.69 10.21
N ASN A 99 11.74 48.68 9.43
CA ASN A 99 11.06 48.47 8.16
C ASN A 99 12.02 48.28 6.96
N PHE A 100 13.33 48.26 7.23
CA PHE A 100 14.37 48.12 6.22
C PHE A 100 14.88 46.68 6.13
N THR A 101 15.79 46.42 5.21
CA THR A 101 16.41 45.10 5.04
C THR A 101 17.83 45.09 5.59
N ILE A 102 18.21 44.03 6.32
CA ILE A 102 19.60 43.75 6.67
C ILE A 102 20.15 42.70 5.70
N THR A 103 21.25 43.02 5.03
CA THR A 103 22.02 42.04 4.26
C THR A 103 23.14 41.50 5.15
N VAL A 104 23.15 40.20 5.42
CA VAL A 104 24.19 39.53 6.18
C VAL A 104 25.19 38.91 5.22
N ASN A 105 26.45 39.34 5.34
CA ASN A 105 27.53 38.96 4.45
C ASN A 105 28.55 38.07 5.18
N PRO A 106 28.90 36.90 4.65
CA PRO A 106 30.06 36.13 5.09
C PRO A 106 31.36 36.86 4.72
N ALA A 107 32.49 36.44 5.28
CA ALA A 107 33.77 37.10 5.02
C ALA A 107 34.42 36.59 3.73
N GLY A 108 35.00 37.48 2.92
CA GLY A 108 35.77 37.08 1.73
C GLY A 108 34.95 36.24 0.74
N SER A 109 35.46 35.06 0.38
CA SER A 109 34.80 34.11 -0.53
C SER A 109 33.95 33.05 0.18
N GLU A 110 33.72 33.19 1.49
CA GLU A 110 32.90 32.27 2.28
C GLU A 110 31.41 32.38 1.91
N THR A 111 30.60 31.41 2.34
CA THR A 111 29.15 31.38 2.05
C THR A 111 28.30 31.03 3.27
N ILE A 112 27.01 31.39 3.19
CA ILE A 112 25.96 31.06 4.17
C ILE A 112 24.96 30.12 3.51
N ASN A 113 24.91 28.84 3.92
CA ASN A 113 24.18 27.78 3.20
C ASN A 113 24.48 27.78 1.68
N GLY A 114 25.73 28.02 1.28
CA GLY A 114 26.12 28.13 -0.14
C GLY A 114 25.80 29.45 -0.83
N ASN A 115 25.15 30.42 -0.16
CA ASN A 115 24.84 31.74 -0.70
C ASN A 115 25.93 32.77 -0.35
N ALA A 116 26.16 33.73 -1.25
CA ALA A 116 27.10 34.83 -1.04
C ALA A 116 26.63 35.86 0.01
N ASN A 117 25.33 35.88 0.32
CA ASN A 117 24.74 36.65 1.42
C ASN A 117 23.34 36.10 1.75
N VAL A 118 22.77 36.53 2.86
CA VAL A 118 21.35 36.28 3.22
C VAL A 118 20.68 37.57 3.67
N SER A 119 19.38 37.69 3.39
CA SER A 119 18.58 38.85 3.78
C SER A 119 17.79 38.57 5.06
N VAL A 120 17.73 39.55 5.95
CA VAL A 120 16.81 39.59 7.10
C VAL A 120 15.80 40.72 6.86
N PRO A 121 14.60 40.39 6.36
CA PRO A 121 13.56 41.38 6.07
C PRO A 121 13.09 42.13 7.32
N ALA A 122 12.28 43.16 7.08
CA ALA A 122 11.67 43.97 8.13
C ALA A 122 11.02 43.11 9.22
N ASN A 123 11.28 43.45 10.48
CA ASN A 123 10.71 42.79 11.66
C ASN A 123 11.04 41.28 11.81
N GLN A 124 11.97 40.73 11.04
CA GLN A 124 12.38 39.32 11.11
C GLN A 124 13.69 39.12 11.88
N SER A 125 14.03 37.87 12.15
CA SER A 125 15.31 37.49 12.74
C SER A 125 15.92 36.30 12.03
N ILE A 126 17.24 36.19 12.11
CA ILE A 126 17.98 35.01 11.67
C ILE A 126 18.92 34.56 12.78
N GLN A 127 19.07 33.25 12.92
CA GLN A 127 20.10 32.64 13.73
C GLN A 127 21.06 31.87 12.85
N LEU A 128 22.34 32.13 13.03
CA LEU A 128 23.42 31.55 12.24
C LEU A 128 24.36 30.76 13.15
N ILE A 129 24.90 29.65 12.66
CA ILE A 129 25.93 28.87 13.34
C ILE A 129 27.15 28.67 12.43
N ASN A 130 28.35 28.76 12.99
CA ASN A 130 29.57 28.50 12.24
C ASN A 130 29.85 26.99 12.16
N THR A 131 30.18 26.50 10.97
CA THR A 131 30.41 25.06 10.70
C THR A 131 31.82 24.59 11.06
N GLY A 132 32.74 25.54 11.26
CA GLY A 132 34.17 25.30 11.43
C GLY A 132 34.94 25.09 10.12
N LEU A 133 34.26 25.16 8.96
CA LEU A 133 34.88 25.12 7.64
C LEU A 133 35.48 26.49 7.26
N THR A 134 36.41 26.51 6.31
CA THR A 134 37.07 27.72 5.78
C THR A 134 37.07 27.71 4.25
N GLY A 135 37.46 28.84 3.64
CA GLY A 135 37.54 28.99 2.18
C GLY A 135 36.17 29.14 1.51
N ALA A 136 36.06 28.77 0.23
CA ALA A 136 34.82 28.85 -0.56
C ALA A 136 33.80 27.75 -0.21
N SER A 137 33.57 27.56 1.08
CA SER A 137 32.65 26.57 1.65
C SER A 137 31.51 27.29 2.39
N SER A 138 30.49 26.54 2.79
CA SER A 138 29.48 27.03 3.74
C SER A 138 30.09 27.10 5.14
N THR A 139 30.76 28.21 5.44
CA THR A 139 31.35 28.44 6.76
C THR A 139 30.30 28.79 7.80
N TRP A 140 29.11 29.21 7.33
CA TRP A 140 27.95 29.51 8.14
C TRP A 140 26.72 28.75 7.65
N GLU A 141 25.88 28.35 8.60
CA GLU A 141 24.58 27.74 8.34
C GLU A 141 23.46 28.52 9.03
N VAL A 142 22.27 28.51 8.41
CA VAL A 142 21.06 29.08 9.02
C VAL A 142 20.42 28.04 9.92
N VAL A 143 20.34 28.34 11.23
CA VAL A 143 19.71 27.48 12.25
C VAL A 143 18.22 27.73 12.35
N SER A 144 17.82 29.00 12.29
CA SER A 144 16.42 29.41 12.26
C SER A 144 16.27 30.75 11.56
N SER A 145 15.17 30.92 10.83
CA SER A 145 14.73 32.22 10.30
C SER A 145 13.31 32.46 10.78
N GLY A 146 13.11 33.54 11.54
CA GLY A 146 11.82 33.91 12.11
C GLY A 146 11.00 34.67 11.08
N SER A 147 10.15 33.96 10.34
CA SER A 147 9.02 34.59 9.63
C SER A 147 7.92 34.88 10.64
N LEU A 148 7.55 36.15 10.82
CA LEU A 148 6.38 36.49 11.63
C LEU A 148 5.14 35.86 10.99
N ALA A 149 4.37 35.13 11.81
CA ALA A 149 3.08 34.56 11.44
C ALA A 149 2.20 35.63 10.78
N GLY A 150 1.94 35.46 9.48
CA GLY A 150 1.24 36.44 8.63
C GLY A 150 1.61 36.36 7.15
N SER A 151 2.77 35.77 6.80
CA SER A 151 3.08 35.44 5.41
C SER A 151 2.32 34.19 4.97
N SER A 152 1.16 34.36 4.34
CA SER A 152 0.56 33.29 3.55
C SER A 152 1.60 32.82 2.54
N THR A 153 1.90 31.53 2.51
CA THR A 153 2.86 30.91 1.59
C THR A 153 2.45 30.99 0.11
N GLY A 154 1.33 31.63 -0.22
CA GLY A 154 0.82 31.83 -1.58
C GLY A 154 1.16 33.20 -2.16
N ASP A 155 1.24 33.27 -3.49
CA ASP A 155 1.39 34.53 -4.21
C ASP A 155 0.10 35.38 -4.10
N TYR A 156 0.22 36.69 -3.98
CA TYR A 156 -0.95 37.57 -4.02
C TYR A 156 -0.60 38.98 -4.50
N ILE A 157 -1.58 39.74 -4.96
CA ILE A 157 -1.46 41.16 -5.26
C ILE A 157 -2.82 41.84 -5.25
N VAL A 158 -2.87 43.09 -4.78
CA VAL A 158 -4.04 43.98 -4.87
C VAL A 158 -3.60 45.31 -5.45
N VAL A 159 -4.31 45.77 -6.48
CA VAL A 159 -4.07 47.02 -7.19
C VAL A 159 -5.34 47.86 -7.18
N ILE A 160 -5.19 49.15 -6.89
CA ILE A 160 -6.27 50.13 -6.79
C ILE A 160 -6.00 51.32 -7.71
N PRO A 161 -7.04 52.02 -8.22
CA PRO A 161 -6.84 53.25 -8.96
C PRO A 161 -6.30 54.35 -8.03
N THR A 162 -5.55 55.30 -8.59
CA THR A 162 -5.22 56.58 -7.91
C THR A 162 -5.35 57.79 -8.83
N ALA A 163 -5.85 57.58 -10.05
CA ALA A 163 -6.05 58.59 -11.06
C ALA A 163 -7.23 58.16 -11.93
N VAL A 164 -7.95 59.14 -12.46
CA VAL A 164 -9.03 58.89 -13.41
C VAL A 164 -8.43 58.32 -14.70
N GLN A 165 -9.00 57.24 -15.21
CA GLN A 165 -8.58 56.63 -16.48
C GLN A 165 -9.68 56.76 -17.53
N ASN A 166 -9.44 57.52 -18.60
CA ASN A 166 -10.36 57.54 -19.73
C ASN A 166 -10.32 56.20 -20.51
N VAL A 167 -11.48 55.64 -20.82
CA VAL A 167 -11.62 54.31 -21.43
C VAL A 167 -12.64 54.28 -22.56
N THR A 168 -12.35 53.40 -23.53
CA THR A 168 -13.20 53.05 -24.68
C THR A 168 -13.18 51.54 -24.90
N ALA A 169 -13.98 51.02 -25.84
CA ALA A 169 -13.90 49.62 -26.19
C ALA A 169 -12.51 49.28 -26.76
N GLY A 170 -11.83 48.31 -26.17
CA GLY A 170 -10.45 47.95 -26.46
C GLY A 170 -9.40 48.54 -25.51
N SER A 171 -9.79 49.43 -24.57
CA SER A 171 -8.89 49.90 -23.52
C SER A 171 -8.54 48.79 -22.52
N ASP A 172 -7.29 48.77 -22.05
CA ASP A 172 -6.85 47.95 -20.92
C ASP A 172 -6.99 48.76 -19.61
N VAL A 173 -7.25 48.10 -18.48
CA VAL A 173 -7.33 48.77 -17.18
C VAL A 173 -5.94 48.95 -16.58
N VAL A 174 -5.58 50.20 -16.26
CA VAL A 174 -4.21 50.59 -15.87
C VAL A 174 -4.22 51.31 -14.52
N PHE A 175 -4.66 50.62 -13.47
CA PHE A 175 -4.63 51.15 -12.11
C PHE A 175 -3.20 51.39 -11.61
N SER A 176 -2.94 52.55 -11.01
CA SER A 176 -1.56 53.03 -10.81
C SER A 176 -0.92 52.66 -9.46
N SER A 177 -1.65 52.06 -8.52
CA SER A 177 -1.11 51.78 -7.17
C SER A 177 -1.26 50.32 -6.76
N VAL A 178 -0.13 49.68 -6.43
CA VAL A 178 -0.09 48.36 -5.78
C VAL A 178 -0.25 48.57 -4.28
N LEU A 179 -1.39 48.15 -3.73
CA LEU A 179 -1.67 48.26 -2.30
C LEU A 179 -0.86 47.24 -1.49
N THR A 180 -0.75 46.02 -2.01
CA THR A 180 0.03 44.94 -1.41
C THR A 180 0.37 43.87 -2.44
N SER A 181 1.49 43.18 -2.27
CA SER A 181 1.92 42.10 -3.19
C SER A 181 2.91 41.13 -2.56
N ASN A 182 2.87 39.88 -3.00
CA ASN A 182 3.84 38.83 -2.76
C ASN A 182 4.01 37.99 -4.05
N ASN A 183 5.23 37.93 -4.59
CA ASN A 183 5.65 37.14 -5.77
C ASN A 183 4.93 37.38 -7.11
N ILE A 184 3.83 38.13 -7.17
CA ILE A 184 3.22 38.60 -8.44
C ILE A 184 3.72 40.00 -8.72
N THR A 185 4.26 40.23 -9.92
CA THR A 185 4.67 41.56 -10.38
C THR A 185 3.56 42.22 -11.17
N TYR A 186 3.49 43.55 -11.05
CA TYR A 186 2.52 44.40 -11.76
C TYR A 186 3.22 45.54 -12.47
N ASN A 187 2.88 45.77 -13.74
CA ASN A 187 3.37 46.92 -14.50
C ASN A 187 2.29 47.38 -15.48
N SER A 188 1.80 48.62 -15.32
CA SER A 188 0.91 49.28 -16.28
C SER A 188 -0.27 48.41 -16.76
N GLY A 189 -1.05 47.86 -15.82
CA GLY A 189 -2.23 47.02 -16.12
C GLY A 189 -1.94 45.53 -16.28
N VAL A 190 -0.67 45.13 -16.31
CA VAL A 190 -0.26 43.74 -16.59
C VAL A 190 0.28 43.06 -15.34
N PHE A 191 -0.24 41.86 -15.07
CA PHE A 191 0.18 40.96 -13.99
C PHE A 191 0.95 39.77 -14.55
N ASN A 192 2.07 39.38 -13.92
CA ASN A 192 2.83 38.20 -14.35
C ASN A 192 2.60 37.02 -13.41
N LEU A 193 2.05 35.94 -13.95
CA LEU A 193 1.69 34.71 -13.23
C LEU A 193 2.68 33.60 -13.55
N LYS A 194 3.01 32.77 -12.55
CA LYS A 194 3.95 31.66 -12.72
C LYS A 194 3.25 30.38 -13.18
N ALA A 195 3.92 29.63 -14.05
CA ALA A 195 3.45 28.34 -14.54
C ALA A 195 3.13 27.37 -13.38
N GLY A 196 2.07 26.58 -13.54
CA GLY A 196 1.73 25.48 -12.62
C GLY A 196 0.98 25.89 -11.34
N LYS A 197 0.87 27.19 -11.04
CA LYS A 197 0.08 27.70 -9.91
C LYS A 197 -1.36 28.02 -10.32
N THR A 198 -2.31 27.87 -9.40
CA THR A 198 -3.72 28.21 -9.65
C THR A 198 -4.05 29.54 -8.98
N TYR A 199 -4.58 30.47 -9.75
CA TYR A 199 -4.87 31.82 -9.29
C TYR A 199 -6.37 32.11 -9.37
N VAL A 200 -6.87 32.85 -8.39
CA VAL A 200 -8.16 33.52 -8.43
C VAL A 200 -7.91 34.97 -8.80
N LEU A 201 -8.48 35.40 -9.92
CA LEU A 201 -8.35 36.76 -10.46
C LEU A 201 -9.71 37.44 -10.34
N ARG A 202 -9.72 38.64 -9.78
CA ARG A 202 -10.93 39.39 -9.45
C ARG A 202 -10.75 40.84 -9.87
N CYS A 203 -11.75 41.43 -10.50
CA CYS A 203 -11.73 42.85 -10.81
C CYS A 203 -13.13 43.48 -10.71
N GLN A 204 -13.17 44.63 -10.04
CA GLN A 204 -14.32 45.50 -9.91
C GLN A 204 -13.94 46.88 -10.44
N LEU A 205 -14.75 47.40 -11.35
CA LEU A 205 -14.52 48.71 -11.98
C LEU A 205 -15.70 49.63 -11.69
N HIS A 206 -15.42 50.92 -11.52
CA HIS A 206 -16.42 51.96 -11.41
C HIS A 206 -16.27 52.97 -12.55
N GLY A 207 -17.26 53.02 -13.44
CA GLY A 207 -17.31 53.98 -14.54
C GLY A 207 -18.05 55.26 -14.14
N ILE A 208 -17.54 56.41 -14.55
CA ILE A 208 -18.16 57.74 -14.44
C ILE A 208 -18.09 58.45 -15.80
N ASN A 209 -18.75 59.60 -15.92
CA ASN A 209 -18.66 60.49 -17.09
C ASN A 209 -18.89 59.78 -18.44
N PHE A 210 -19.91 58.92 -18.52
CA PHE A 210 -20.26 58.29 -19.78
C PHE A 210 -20.69 59.35 -20.81
N SER A 211 -20.10 59.29 -22.00
CA SER A 211 -20.42 60.17 -23.12
C SER A 211 -21.83 59.96 -23.71
N LEU A 212 -22.46 58.81 -23.42
CA LEU A 212 -23.78 58.42 -23.91
C LEU A 212 -24.68 58.00 -22.75
N ALA A 213 -25.96 58.36 -22.80
CA ALA A 213 -26.95 58.02 -21.77
C ALA A 213 -27.19 56.51 -21.61
N GLY A 214 -26.90 55.71 -22.63
CA GLY A 214 -26.91 54.23 -22.60
C GLY A 214 -25.53 53.62 -22.83
N GLY A 215 -24.46 54.34 -22.49
CA GLY A 215 -23.10 53.83 -22.59
C GLY A 215 -22.89 52.63 -21.67
N TYR A 216 -22.17 51.62 -22.15
CA TYR A 216 -21.82 50.44 -21.36
C TYR A 216 -20.49 49.87 -21.83
N PHE A 217 -19.82 49.10 -20.97
CA PHE A 217 -18.66 48.30 -21.32
C PHE A 217 -18.69 46.93 -20.63
N LEU A 218 -18.40 45.89 -21.40
CA LEU A 218 -18.08 44.56 -20.90
C LEU A 218 -16.57 44.43 -20.73
N TYR A 219 -16.13 44.01 -19.56
CA TYR A 219 -14.71 43.80 -19.26
C TYR A 219 -14.44 42.39 -18.73
N GLN A 220 -13.25 41.88 -18.98
CA GLN A 220 -12.86 40.53 -18.57
C GLN A 220 -11.34 40.39 -18.48
N TRP A 221 -10.89 39.31 -17.85
CA TRP A 221 -9.48 38.93 -17.85
C TRP A 221 -9.08 38.31 -19.19
N VAL A 222 -7.97 38.78 -19.73
CA VAL A 222 -7.40 38.30 -20.99
C VAL A 222 -5.92 37.99 -20.81
N ASP A 223 -5.41 37.11 -21.68
CA ASP A 223 -3.98 36.99 -21.92
C ASP A 223 -3.44 38.34 -22.44
N ALA A 224 -2.37 38.86 -21.83
CA ALA A 224 -1.88 40.20 -22.12
C ALA A 224 -1.25 40.32 -23.51
N SER A 225 -0.75 39.20 -24.07
CA SER A 225 -0.06 39.16 -25.37
C SER A 225 -1.03 39.03 -26.53
N THR A 226 -2.08 38.22 -26.37
CA THR A 226 -3.01 37.88 -27.46
C THR A 226 -4.38 38.56 -27.32
N ASN A 227 -4.68 39.18 -26.18
CA ASN A 227 -5.99 39.71 -25.82
C ASN A 227 -7.11 38.65 -25.83
N THR A 228 -6.77 37.35 -25.82
CA THR A 228 -7.78 36.30 -25.76
C THR A 228 -8.36 36.16 -24.34
N PRO A 229 -9.68 35.96 -24.18
CA PRO A 229 -10.29 35.70 -22.88
C PRO A 229 -9.66 34.50 -22.18
N LEU A 230 -9.45 34.58 -20.87
CA LEU A 230 -9.00 33.42 -20.10
C LEU A 230 -10.10 32.34 -20.02
N PRO A 231 -9.77 31.03 -19.97
CA PRO A 231 -10.73 29.92 -20.14
C PRO A 231 -11.92 29.87 -19.17
N SER A 232 -11.82 30.50 -18.00
CA SER A 232 -12.84 30.51 -16.94
C SER A 232 -13.27 31.93 -16.54
N SER A 233 -12.96 32.94 -17.37
CA SER A 233 -13.28 34.33 -17.05
C SER A 233 -14.77 34.61 -17.23
N THR A 234 -15.41 35.16 -16.20
CA THR A 234 -16.70 35.83 -16.33
C THR A 234 -16.50 37.24 -16.88
N ARG A 235 -17.54 37.81 -17.49
CA ARG A 235 -17.56 39.21 -17.91
C ARG A 235 -18.19 40.07 -16.83
N GLY A 236 -17.49 41.12 -16.44
CA GLY A 236 -18.07 42.23 -15.69
C GLY A 236 -18.71 43.25 -16.63
N VAL A 237 -19.62 44.06 -16.10
CA VAL A 237 -20.31 45.13 -16.84
C VAL A 237 -20.23 46.42 -16.04
N ILE A 238 -19.91 47.51 -16.72
CA ILE A 238 -20.18 48.87 -16.24
C ILE A 238 -21.11 49.53 -17.24
N ASP A 239 -22.16 50.20 -16.75
CA ASP A 239 -23.16 50.85 -17.58
C ASP A 239 -23.60 52.20 -17.00
N ALA A 240 -24.20 53.00 -17.86
CA ALA A 240 -24.92 54.20 -17.47
C ALA A 240 -26.40 53.83 -17.19
N ILE A 241 -26.89 54.13 -15.98
CA ILE A 241 -28.31 54.19 -15.65
C ILE A 241 -28.88 55.43 -16.33
N ASN A 242 -30.13 55.30 -16.75
CA ASN A 242 -30.87 56.34 -17.44
C ASN A 242 -31.23 57.51 -16.49
N ASN A 243 -30.27 58.36 -16.13
CA ASN A 243 -30.54 59.75 -15.77
C ASN A 243 -29.33 60.62 -16.14
N TYR A 244 -29.42 61.22 -17.32
CA TYR A 244 -28.47 62.20 -17.83
C TYR A 244 -28.92 63.62 -17.42
N PRO A 245 -28.04 64.54 -16.97
CA PRO A 245 -26.68 64.36 -16.48
C PRO A 245 -26.68 64.16 -14.94
N VAL A 246 -25.52 63.91 -14.34
CA VAL A 246 -25.22 63.68 -12.90
C VAL A 246 -25.46 62.29 -12.27
N THR A 247 -24.32 61.60 -12.12
CA THR A 247 -23.76 60.88 -10.96
C THR A 247 -24.55 59.76 -10.31
N THR A 248 -23.94 58.56 -10.42
CA THR A 248 -24.07 57.34 -9.60
C THR A 248 -25.12 56.31 -10.00
N ILE A 249 -24.57 55.15 -10.40
CA ILE A 249 -25.17 54.01 -11.10
C ILE A 249 -24.20 52.84 -10.83
N GLY A 250 -24.53 51.58 -10.53
CA GLY A 250 -25.75 50.79 -10.46
C GLY A 250 -25.35 49.31 -10.70
N GLY A 251 -25.11 48.53 -9.64
CA GLY A 251 -24.96 47.05 -9.66
C GLY A 251 -23.79 46.45 -10.46
N GLN A 252 -22.61 46.29 -9.84
CA GLN A 252 -21.38 45.81 -10.48
C GLN A 252 -21.20 44.28 -10.37
N PRO A 253 -21.33 43.49 -11.46
CA PRO A 253 -20.80 42.14 -11.46
C PRO A 253 -19.28 42.23 -11.62
N GLU A 254 -18.59 41.80 -10.59
CA GLU A 254 -17.16 41.52 -10.60
C GLU A 254 -16.79 40.57 -11.76
N THR A 255 -15.71 40.86 -12.49
CA THR A 255 -15.09 39.84 -13.34
C THR A 255 -14.25 38.91 -12.47
N TYR A 256 -14.44 37.62 -12.69
CA TYR A 256 -13.84 36.54 -11.92
C TYR A 256 -13.23 35.52 -12.87
N ALA A 257 -12.01 35.06 -12.61
CA ALA A 257 -11.39 33.96 -13.35
C ALA A 257 -10.59 33.04 -12.40
N ILE A 258 -10.62 31.73 -12.66
CA ILE A 258 -9.73 30.74 -12.05
C ILE A 258 -8.75 30.27 -13.12
N TYR A 259 -7.50 30.70 -13.04
CA TYR A 259 -6.54 30.45 -14.10
C TYR A 259 -5.31 29.69 -13.60
N LYS A 260 -4.96 28.62 -14.31
CA LYS A 260 -3.74 27.84 -14.10
C LYS A 260 -2.88 27.91 -15.37
N PRO A 261 -1.96 28.86 -15.48
CA PRO A 261 -1.08 28.95 -16.64
C PRO A 261 -0.15 27.72 -16.75
N THR A 262 0.02 27.19 -17.97
CA THR A 262 0.96 26.09 -18.25
C THR A 262 2.39 26.55 -18.50
N VAL A 263 2.56 27.85 -18.78
CA VAL A 263 3.83 28.57 -18.93
C VAL A 263 3.71 29.91 -18.22
N ASP A 264 4.81 30.53 -17.80
CA ASP A 264 4.75 31.88 -17.22
C ASP A 264 3.97 32.81 -18.15
N THR A 265 2.87 33.38 -17.66
CA THR A 265 1.88 34.08 -18.49
C THR A 265 1.60 35.45 -17.91
N SER A 266 1.54 36.45 -18.77
CA SER A 266 1.10 37.80 -18.42
C SER A 266 -0.41 37.94 -18.68
N VAL A 267 -1.15 38.50 -17.73
CA VAL A 267 -2.60 38.71 -17.82
C VAL A 267 -2.97 40.16 -17.53
N LYS A 268 -4.10 40.62 -18.06
CA LYS A 268 -4.64 41.97 -17.83
C LYS A 268 -6.17 41.98 -17.87
N VAL A 269 -6.78 43.06 -17.40
CA VAL A 269 -8.22 43.32 -17.58
C VAL A 269 -8.41 44.22 -18.79
N ARG A 270 -9.31 43.84 -19.69
CA ARG A 270 -9.59 44.57 -20.93
C ARG A 270 -11.08 44.84 -21.10
N LEU A 271 -11.43 46.05 -21.53
CA LEU A 271 -12.77 46.40 -21.99
C LEU A 271 -12.94 45.87 -23.41
N THR A 272 -13.89 44.98 -23.63
CA THR A 272 -13.99 44.18 -24.86
C THR A 272 -15.09 44.64 -25.80
N ILE A 273 -16.23 45.03 -25.25
CA ILE A 273 -17.41 45.48 -26.01
C ILE A 273 -17.95 46.69 -25.28
N GLY A 274 -18.37 47.72 -25.99
CA GLY A 274 -19.06 48.84 -25.38
C GLY A 274 -19.45 49.94 -26.36
N ALA A 275 -20.14 50.96 -25.83
CA ALA A 275 -20.66 52.08 -26.60
C ALA A 275 -20.27 53.42 -25.93
N GLY A 276 -19.67 54.32 -26.72
CA GLY A 276 -19.17 55.61 -26.25
C GLY A 276 -17.80 55.52 -25.58
N THR A 277 -17.47 56.56 -24.80
CA THR A 277 -16.35 56.67 -23.86
C THR A 277 -16.87 56.83 -22.42
N ALA A 278 -16.05 56.46 -21.44
CA ALA A 278 -16.26 56.71 -20.01
C ALA A 278 -14.92 56.93 -19.29
N ASP A 279 -14.98 57.32 -18.03
CA ASP A 279 -13.83 57.43 -17.14
C ASP A 279 -13.92 56.36 -16.06
N LEU A 280 -12.83 55.67 -15.72
CA LEU A 280 -12.74 54.86 -14.51
C LEU A 280 -12.38 55.75 -13.32
N HIS A 281 -13.11 55.62 -12.23
CA HIS A 281 -12.95 56.46 -11.03
C HIS A 281 -11.57 56.30 -10.39
N SER A 282 -11.02 57.39 -9.85
CA SER A 282 -9.68 57.39 -9.23
C SER A 282 -9.61 56.65 -7.89
N ASP A 283 -10.73 56.55 -7.18
CA ASP A 283 -10.76 56.03 -5.80
C ASP A 283 -11.61 54.76 -5.63
N ILE A 284 -12.37 54.35 -6.65
CA ILE A 284 -13.34 53.26 -6.56
C ILE A 284 -13.04 52.24 -7.65
N GLY A 285 -12.60 51.06 -7.22
CA GLY A 285 -12.24 49.95 -8.10
C GLY A 285 -11.09 49.16 -7.50
N MET A 286 -10.99 47.90 -7.90
CA MET A 286 -9.89 47.05 -7.47
C MET A 286 -9.63 45.94 -8.48
N MET A 287 -8.37 45.55 -8.60
CA MET A 287 -7.94 44.30 -9.20
C MET A 287 -7.18 43.50 -8.14
N SER A 288 -7.56 42.26 -7.90
CA SER A 288 -6.83 41.39 -6.98
C SER A 288 -6.57 40.04 -7.61
N ILE A 289 -5.37 39.52 -7.38
CA ILE A 289 -5.00 38.15 -7.72
C ILE A 289 -4.50 37.48 -6.44
N THR A 290 -5.00 36.29 -6.17
CA THR A 290 -4.53 35.49 -5.05
C THR A 290 -4.28 34.09 -5.56
N GLU A 291 -3.10 33.55 -5.28
CA GLU A 291 -2.86 32.13 -5.43
C GLU A 291 -3.91 31.42 -4.57
N LEU A 292 -4.69 30.56 -5.20
CA LEU A 292 -5.48 29.60 -4.46
C LEU A 292 -4.46 28.60 -3.92
N SER A 293 -3.87 28.94 -2.77
CA SER A 293 -2.72 28.29 -2.13
C SER A 293 -2.91 26.81 -2.33
N GLY A 294 -2.11 26.25 -3.25
CA GLY A 294 -2.44 25.03 -4.00
C GLY A 294 -3.47 24.24 -3.25
N GLY A 295 -4.74 24.55 -3.52
CA GLY A 295 -5.80 24.01 -2.70
C GLY A 295 -5.57 22.52 -2.77
N ASN A 296 -5.21 21.91 -1.65
CA ASN A 296 -5.68 20.59 -1.35
C ASN A 296 -7.20 20.76 -1.26
N GLY A 297 -7.82 21.01 -2.43
CA GLY A 297 -9.17 20.62 -2.72
C GLY A 297 -9.16 19.15 -2.40
N SER A 298 -9.63 18.88 -1.19
CA SER A 298 -10.09 17.58 -0.77
C SER A 298 -11.28 17.28 -1.69
N GLY A 299 -10.95 16.86 -2.91
CA GLY A 299 -11.84 16.94 -4.07
C GLY A 299 -11.20 16.43 -5.37
N SER A 300 -10.19 15.57 -5.29
CA SER A 300 -9.95 14.46 -6.24
C SER A 300 -8.85 13.59 -5.64
N GLY A 301 -9.23 12.43 -5.11
CA GLY A 301 -8.38 11.59 -4.28
C GLY A 301 -7.14 11.06 -4.98
N THR A 302 -6.00 11.68 -4.74
CA THR A 302 -4.73 10.95 -4.65
C THR A 302 -4.38 10.92 -3.18
N ASN A 303 -4.89 9.90 -2.48
CA ASN A 303 -4.28 9.47 -1.24
C ASN A 303 -2.77 9.36 -1.49
N ASN A 304 -1.94 10.00 -0.66
CA ASN A 304 -0.56 9.57 -0.48
C ASN A 304 -0.61 8.15 0.10
N ILE A 305 -0.92 7.15 -0.74
CA ILE A 305 -0.69 5.75 -0.41
C ILE A 305 0.78 5.51 -0.69
N THR A 306 1.64 5.95 0.23
CA THR A 306 2.99 5.41 0.32
C THR A 306 2.87 4.00 0.89
N ALA A 307 2.42 3.03 0.09
CA ALA A 307 2.62 1.64 0.50
C ALA A 307 4.07 1.31 0.22
N SER A 308 4.81 1.04 1.27
CA SER A 308 6.21 0.62 1.22
C SER A 308 6.44 -0.74 0.53
N ASN A 309 5.39 -1.34 -0.06
CA ASN A 309 5.34 -2.63 -0.76
C ASN A 309 4.53 -2.56 -2.06
N GLY A 310 4.97 -1.74 -3.02
CA GLY A 310 4.65 -1.94 -4.44
C GLY A 310 3.22 -1.67 -4.91
N THR A 311 2.36 -1.01 -4.12
CA THR A 311 1.10 -0.47 -4.66
C THR A 311 1.40 0.87 -5.33
N THR A 312 1.24 0.95 -6.65
CA THR A 312 1.35 2.20 -7.40
C THR A 312 -0.02 2.58 -7.94
N ILE A 313 -0.37 3.86 -7.86
CA ILE A 313 -1.56 4.39 -8.51
C ILE A 313 -1.20 4.62 -9.98
N SER A 314 -1.91 3.97 -10.89
CA SER A 314 -1.81 4.18 -12.34
C SER A 314 -3.16 4.68 -12.86
N GLY A 315 -3.28 5.99 -13.08
CA GLY A 315 -4.58 6.61 -13.39
C GLY A 315 -5.54 6.50 -12.22
N SER A 316 -6.67 5.81 -12.41
CA SER A 316 -7.69 5.57 -11.37
C SER A 316 -7.51 4.22 -10.64
N ASP A 317 -6.54 3.41 -11.04
CA ASP A 317 -6.34 2.05 -10.53
C ASP A 317 -5.22 2.01 -9.49
N VAL A 318 -5.46 1.37 -8.35
CA VAL A 318 -4.40 0.92 -7.43
C VAL A 318 -3.90 -0.43 -7.93
N ARG A 319 -2.66 -0.49 -8.41
CA ARG A 319 -2.05 -1.72 -8.93
C ARG A 319 -0.95 -2.21 -8.00
N LEU A 320 -0.90 -3.52 -7.77
CA LEU A 320 0.30 -4.20 -7.28
C LEU A 320 1.21 -4.37 -8.50
N GLY A 321 2.27 -3.56 -8.59
CA GLY A 321 3.03 -3.43 -9.84
C GLY A 321 4.46 -3.00 -9.60
N GLY A 322 5.26 -3.90 -9.05
CA GLY A 322 6.69 -3.71 -8.79
C GLY A 322 7.23 -4.82 -7.87
N THR A 323 8.56 -4.88 -7.71
CA THR A 323 9.19 -5.76 -6.71
C THR A 323 8.77 -5.32 -5.31
N LEU A 324 8.20 -6.23 -4.53
CA LEU A 324 7.91 -5.97 -3.11
C LEU A 324 9.24 -5.80 -2.36
N SER A 325 9.47 -4.64 -1.76
CA SER A 325 10.72 -4.31 -1.07
C SER A 325 10.79 -4.80 0.38
N GLN A 326 9.66 -5.22 0.97
CA GLN A 326 9.57 -5.79 2.31
C GLN A 326 8.56 -6.95 2.35
N ALA A 327 8.57 -7.70 3.45
CA ALA A 327 7.57 -8.74 3.71
C ALA A 327 6.14 -8.14 3.64
N THR A 328 5.24 -8.82 2.94
CA THR A 328 3.86 -8.38 2.73
C THR A 328 2.91 -9.40 3.34
N ASN A 329 2.17 -8.97 4.37
CA ASN A 329 1.17 -9.80 5.03
C ASN A 329 -0.22 -9.32 4.59
N ILE A 330 -1.04 -10.23 4.04
CA ILE A 330 -2.46 -9.95 3.75
C ILE A 330 -3.28 -10.46 4.93
N ALA A 331 -3.64 -9.58 5.86
CA ALA A 331 -4.53 -9.89 6.98
C ALA A 331 -5.99 -9.69 6.54
N THR A 332 -6.73 -10.78 6.33
CA THR A 332 -8.10 -10.68 5.80
C THR A 332 -9.16 -10.36 6.86
N ALA A 333 -8.82 -10.47 8.16
CA ALA A 333 -9.69 -10.14 9.29
C ALA A 333 -11.10 -10.75 9.19
N GLY A 334 -11.21 -11.98 8.70
CA GLY A 334 -12.48 -12.69 8.52
C GLY A 334 -13.19 -12.46 7.18
N ASN A 335 -12.62 -11.64 6.30
CA ASN A 335 -13.14 -11.43 4.94
C ASN A 335 -12.51 -12.39 3.92
N ASN A 336 -13.12 -12.50 2.75
CA ASN A 336 -12.61 -13.32 1.65
C ASN A 336 -11.56 -12.55 0.85
N LEU A 337 -10.45 -13.22 0.55
CA LEU A 337 -9.55 -12.81 -0.53
C LEU A 337 -10.02 -13.49 -1.82
N SER A 338 -10.60 -12.72 -2.74
CA SER A 338 -11.09 -13.22 -4.03
C SER A 338 -10.12 -12.86 -5.16
N ILE A 339 -9.78 -13.85 -5.99
CA ILE A 339 -9.08 -13.67 -7.27
C ILE A 339 -10.02 -14.25 -8.34
N ASP A 340 -10.94 -13.44 -8.83
CA ASP A 340 -12.07 -13.84 -9.68
C ASP A 340 -11.85 -13.54 -11.18
N GLY A 341 -10.73 -12.90 -11.51
CA GLY A 341 -10.32 -12.68 -12.89
C GLY A 341 -10.09 -14.00 -13.65
N THR A 342 -10.10 -13.93 -14.98
CA THR A 342 -9.84 -15.09 -15.84
C THR A 342 -8.39 -15.61 -15.77
N GLY A 343 -7.49 -14.84 -15.13
CA GLY A 343 -6.08 -15.15 -14.90
C GLY A 343 -5.81 -16.38 -14.04
N LYS A 344 -4.53 -16.57 -13.69
CA LYS A 344 -4.02 -17.71 -12.91
C LYS A 344 -3.24 -17.20 -11.70
N LEU A 345 -3.28 -17.94 -10.60
CA LEU A 345 -2.36 -17.76 -9.48
C LEU A 345 -1.11 -18.59 -9.74
N LEU A 346 0.01 -17.92 -10.01
CA LEU A 346 1.32 -18.55 -10.18
C LEU A 346 2.12 -18.41 -8.89
N VAL A 347 2.67 -19.52 -8.39
CA VAL A 347 3.52 -19.57 -7.20
C VAL A 347 4.85 -20.21 -7.59
N GLY A 348 5.96 -19.49 -7.38
CA GLY A 348 7.31 -19.94 -7.76
C GLY A 348 7.72 -19.66 -9.20
N SER A 349 6.82 -19.09 -10.03
CA SER A 349 7.10 -18.67 -11.41
C SER A 349 6.32 -17.42 -11.80
N ASN A 350 6.83 -16.66 -12.77
CA ASN A 350 6.17 -15.51 -13.40
C ASN A 350 5.66 -15.82 -14.83
N THR A 351 5.81 -17.06 -15.29
CA THR A 351 5.32 -17.55 -16.57
C THR A 351 4.53 -18.83 -16.37
N VAL A 352 3.56 -19.09 -17.25
CA VAL A 352 2.77 -20.32 -17.17
C VAL A 352 3.63 -21.50 -17.67
N PRO A 353 3.92 -22.51 -16.83
CA PRO A 353 4.67 -23.69 -17.25
C PRO A 353 3.96 -24.45 -18.38
N THR A 354 4.75 -25.10 -19.23
CA THR A 354 4.24 -25.92 -20.34
C THR A 354 3.25 -26.97 -19.82
N GLY A 355 2.06 -27.04 -20.44
CA GLY A 355 0.99 -27.97 -20.06
C GLY A 355 0.02 -27.46 -18.99
N ALA A 356 0.31 -26.34 -18.32
CA ALA A 356 -0.55 -25.78 -17.27
C ALA A 356 -1.64 -24.82 -17.80
N ALA A 357 -1.94 -24.83 -19.10
CA ALA A 357 -2.84 -23.88 -19.75
C ALA A 357 -4.25 -23.84 -19.13
N ASN A 358 -4.73 -24.98 -18.63
CA ASN A 358 -6.07 -25.11 -18.04
C ASN A 358 -6.08 -25.02 -16.51
N ALA A 359 -4.91 -25.00 -15.85
CA ALA A 359 -4.81 -24.90 -14.40
C ALA A 359 -5.06 -23.45 -13.93
N LYS A 360 -5.74 -23.29 -12.79
CA LYS A 360 -5.99 -21.99 -12.16
C LYS A 360 -4.99 -21.67 -11.04
N LEU A 361 -4.49 -22.70 -10.37
CA LEU A 361 -3.36 -22.66 -9.45
C LEU A 361 -2.21 -23.45 -10.06
N VAL A 362 -1.05 -22.82 -10.19
CA VAL A 362 0.18 -23.49 -10.64
C VAL A 362 1.27 -23.25 -9.61
N ILE A 363 1.87 -24.34 -9.13
CA ILE A 363 2.99 -24.32 -8.18
C ILE A 363 4.17 -24.94 -8.91
N ASP A 364 5.21 -24.15 -9.15
CA ASP A 364 6.46 -24.59 -9.77
C ASP A 364 7.61 -24.42 -8.78
N ASN A 365 8.12 -25.55 -8.26
CA ASN A 365 9.22 -25.59 -7.29
C ASN A 365 10.52 -26.15 -7.92
N GLY A 366 10.59 -26.19 -9.25
CA GLY A 366 11.71 -26.77 -9.98
C GLY A 366 11.95 -28.25 -9.62
N THR A 367 13.18 -28.58 -9.24
CA THR A 367 13.60 -29.96 -8.87
C THR A 367 13.52 -30.25 -7.38
N THR A 368 12.96 -29.34 -6.57
CA THR A 368 12.90 -29.50 -5.11
C THR A 368 11.61 -30.19 -4.67
N ASN A 369 11.72 -31.27 -3.90
CA ASN A 369 10.56 -32.00 -3.36
C ASN A 369 9.74 -31.14 -2.39
N GLY A 370 8.42 -31.38 -2.33
CA GLY A 370 7.54 -30.76 -1.32
C GLY A 370 6.94 -29.41 -1.73
N ALA A 371 6.58 -29.25 -3.01
CA ALA A 371 6.02 -28.00 -3.53
C ALA A 371 4.66 -27.60 -2.91
N LEU A 372 3.87 -28.56 -2.43
CA LEU A 372 2.55 -28.33 -1.84
C LEU A 372 2.41 -29.14 -0.55
N GLN A 373 2.00 -28.45 0.53
CA GLN A 373 1.59 -29.08 1.79
C GLN A 373 0.16 -28.63 2.11
N ILE A 374 -0.72 -29.60 2.33
CA ILE A 374 -2.11 -29.38 2.76
C ILE A 374 -2.23 -29.99 4.16
N LYS A 375 -2.60 -29.18 5.16
CA LYS A 375 -2.78 -29.62 6.55
C LYS A 375 -4.08 -29.05 7.09
N ASP A 376 -4.97 -29.93 7.52
CA ASP A 376 -6.23 -29.57 8.19
C ASP A 376 -6.32 -30.12 9.62
N GLY A 377 -5.27 -30.82 10.08
CA GLY A 377 -5.21 -31.48 11.38
C GLY A 377 -5.57 -32.96 11.35
N THR A 378 -6.16 -33.45 10.26
CA THR A 378 -6.59 -34.85 10.10
C THR A 378 -5.65 -35.68 9.23
N GLN A 379 -4.62 -35.06 8.64
CA GLN A 379 -3.60 -35.79 7.88
C GLN A 379 -2.85 -36.82 8.75
N GLN A 380 -2.66 -38.03 8.23
CA GLN A 380 -1.93 -39.12 8.88
C GLN A 380 -1.08 -39.90 7.86
N LEU A 381 -0.10 -40.66 8.35
CA LEU A 381 0.65 -41.58 7.49
C LEU A 381 -0.30 -42.60 6.84
N GLY A 382 -0.22 -42.75 5.51
CA GLY A 382 -1.04 -43.68 4.74
C GLY A 382 -2.41 -43.13 4.30
N TYR A 383 -2.76 -41.91 4.69
CA TYR A 383 -3.96 -41.23 4.22
C TYR A 383 -3.66 -40.54 2.89
N VAL A 384 -4.67 -40.46 2.02
CA VAL A 384 -4.64 -39.60 0.83
C VAL A 384 -5.75 -38.58 0.90
N LEU A 385 -5.57 -37.48 0.18
CA LEU A 385 -6.58 -36.46 0.03
C LEU A 385 -7.61 -36.93 -1.02
N THR A 386 -8.83 -37.24 -0.58
CA THR A 386 -9.95 -37.63 -1.46
C THR A 386 -11.01 -36.54 -1.45
N SER A 387 -11.71 -36.35 -2.58
CA SER A 387 -12.79 -35.37 -2.73
C SER A 387 -14.16 -36.01 -2.81
N ASP A 388 -15.16 -35.38 -2.19
CA ASP A 388 -16.56 -35.77 -2.32
C ASP A 388 -17.19 -35.30 -3.65
N ALA A 389 -18.51 -35.51 -3.81
CA ALA A 389 -19.26 -35.12 -5.00
C ALA A 389 -19.34 -33.59 -5.22
N ASN A 390 -19.07 -32.79 -4.18
CA ASN A 390 -19.04 -31.34 -4.25
C ASN A 390 -17.62 -30.79 -4.46
N GLY A 391 -16.62 -31.68 -4.56
CA GLY A 391 -15.21 -31.30 -4.67
C GLY A 391 -14.58 -30.90 -3.34
N LEU A 392 -15.24 -31.13 -2.20
CA LEU A 392 -14.65 -30.92 -0.88
C LEU A 392 -13.68 -32.05 -0.58
N ALA A 393 -12.41 -31.69 -0.42
CA ALA A 393 -11.34 -32.65 -0.18
C ALA A 393 -11.10 -32.85 1.31
N THR A 394 -10.92 -34.11 1.73
CA THR A 394 -10.62 -34.50 3.12
C THR A 394 -9.55 -35.59 3.13
N TRP A 395 -8.70 -35.61 4.16
CA TRP A 395 -7.77 -36.72 4.36
C TRP A 395 -8.55 -37.97 4.75
N SER A 396 -8.41 -39.02 3.95
CA SER A 396 -9.08 -40.29 4.17
C SER A 396 -8.07 -41.42 4.15
N SER A 397 -8.28 -42.43 5.00
CA SER A 397 -7.51 -43.65 4.90
C SER A 397 -7.88 -44.34 3.60
N THR A 398 -6.97 -44.34 2.64
CA THR A 398 -7.12 -45.08 1.37
C THR A 398 -7.09 -46.58 1.53
N VAL A 399 -7.25 -47.08 2.76
CA VAL A 399 -7.37 -48.50 3.07
C VAL A 399 -8.80 -48.95 2.74
N THR A 400 -9.24 -48.77 1.49
CA THR A 400 -10.16 -49.73 0.87
C THR A 400 -9.34 -50.98 0.49
N THR A 401 -8.70 -51.62 1.47
CA THR A 401 -8.27 -53.01 1.38
C THR A 401 -9.17 -53.93 2.19
N ALA A 402 -10.34 -53.48 2.64
CA ALA A 402 -11.24 -54.32 3.41
C ALA A 402 -12.06 -55.25 2.48
N PHE A 403 -11.42 -56.31 2.00
CA PHE A 403 -12.10 -57.60 1.76
C PHE A 403 -12.79 -58.13 3.03
N ALA A 404 -12.58 -57.48 4.19
CA ALA A 404 -12.88 -58.05 5.49
C ALA A 404 -14.39 -58.16 5.79
N ASP A 405 -15.22 -57.17 5.47
CA ASP A 405 -16.55 -57.09 6.11
C ASP A 405 -17.77 -56.98 5.17
N ASN A 406 -17.60 -56.94 3.84
CA ASN A 406 -18.73 -56.83 2.90
C ASN A 406 -18.95 -58.10 2.05
N TRP A 407 -18.87 -59.27 2.69
CA TRP A 407 -19.17 -60.55 2.06
C TRP A 407 -20.67 -60.69 1.83
N THR A 408 -21.05 -60.95 0.58
CA THR A 408 -22.41 -61.34 0.22
C THR A 408 -22.50 -62.86 0.22
N SER A 409 -23.46 -63.45 0.92
CA SER A 409 -23.67 -64.89 0.91
C SER A 409 -24.56 -65.34 -0.24
N TYR A 410 -24.50 -66.64 -0.56
CA TYR A 410 -25.41 -67.27 -1.50
C TYR A 410 -26.88 -67.15 -1.05
N THR A 411 -27.79 -67.32 -1.99
CA THR A 411 -29.24 -67.36 -1.78
C THR A 411 -29.79 -68.75 -2.09
N GLY A 412 -30.97 -69.08 -1.56
CA GLY A 412 -31.61 -70.39 -1.71
C GLY A 412 -31.25 -71.38 -0.59
N THR A 413 -31.67 -72.64 -0.76
CA THR A 413 -31.43 -73.71 0.21
C THR A 413 -30.56 -74.77 -0.43
N LEU A 414 -29.40 -75.05 0.17
CA LEU A 414 -28.53 -76.11 -0.31
C LEU A 414 -29.22 -77.46 -0.16
N VAL A 415 -29.42 -78.14 -1.28
CA VAL A 415 -29.83 -79.54 -1.34
C VAL A 415 -28.63 -80.40 -1.71
N ASN A 416 -28.62 -81.68 -1.29
CA ASN A 416 -27.59 -82.62 -1.74
C ASN A 416 -27.76 -82.89 -3.24
N PRO A 417 -26.84 -82.41 -4.11
CA PRO A 417 -26.99 -82.59 -5.55
C PRO A 417 -26.53 -83.99 -6.01
N PHE A 418 -25.86 -84.75 -5.13
CA PHE A 418 -25.15 -85.98 -5.49
C PHE A 418 -25.94 -87.26 -5.18
N THR A 419 -27.23 -87.30 -5.49
CA THR A 419 -28.15 -88.40 -5.13
C THR A 419 -28.27 -89.51 -6.18
N GLY A 420 -27.93 -89.22 -7.45
CA GLY A 420 -28.08 -90.16 -8.56
C GLY A 420 -26.86 -91.09 -8.78
N PRO A 421 -27.07 -92.26 -9.41
CA PRO A 421 -26.03 -93.24 -9.69
C PRO A 421 -25.22 -92.94 -10.96
N THR A 422 -25.35 -91.75 -11.57
CA THR A 422 -24.61 -91.34 -12.78
C THR A 422 -23.60 -90.23 -12.49
N GLY A 423 -22.38 -90.33 -13.04
CA GLY A 423 -21.45 -89.20 -13.10
C GLY A 423 -21.94 -88.15 -14.09
N GLY A 424 -21.55 -86.89 -13.91
CA GLY A 424 -21.98 -85.79 -14.77
C GLY A 424 -22.01 -84.44 -14.07
N GLY A 425 -22.21 -83.38 -14.87
CA GLY A 425 -22.45 -82.02 -14.41
C GLY A 425 -23.94 -81.67 -14.36
N ALA A 426 -24.23 -80.37 -14.19
CA ALA A 426 -25.57 -79.79 -14.16
C ALA A 426 -26.49 -80.32 -13.05
N LEU A 427 -25.92 -80.82 -11.96
CA LEU A 427 -26.68 -81.27 -10.80
C LEU A 427 -27.18 -80.04 -10.01
N PRO A 428 -28.48 -79.92 -9.73
CA PRO A 428 -29.02 -78.73 -9.06
C PRO A 428 -28.64 -78.71 -7.58
N THR A 429 -27.99 -77.63 -7.14
CA THR A 429 -27.62 -77.42 -5.74
C THR A 429 -28.71 -76.73 -4.91
N GLY A 430 -29.71 -76.12 -5.57
CA GLY A 430 -30.75 -75.32 -4.93
C GLY A 430 -30.32 -73.91 -4.52
N ILE A 431 -29.06 -73.52 -4.78
CA ILE A 431 -28.51 -72.21 -4.41
C ILE A 431 -28.11 -71.38 -5.64
N SER A 432 -28.07 -70.06 -5.46
CA SER A 432 -27.67 -69.08 -6.48
C SER A 432 -26.90 -67.92 -5.86
N VAL A 433 -26.12 -67.22 -6.67
CA VAL A 433 -25.44 -65.97 -6.27
C VAL A 433 -26.00 -64.80 -7.08
N THR A 434 -26.28 -63.68 -6.42
CA THR A 434 -26.80 -62.46 -7.07
C THR A 434 -25.68 -61.44 -7.22
N ILE A 435 -25.28 -61.20 -8.46
CA ILE A 435 -24.18 -60.31 -8.83
C ILE A 435 -24.74 -58.92 -9.14
N PRO A 436 -24.44 -57.89 -8.33
CA PRO A 436 -25.06 -56.57 -8.47
C PRO A 436 -24.50 -55.74 -9.63
N ALA A 437 -23.27 -56.01 -10.07
CA ALA A 437 -22.60 -55.23 -11.10
C ALA A 437 -21.62 -56.11 -11.89
N LYS A 438 -21.32 -55.72 -13.14
CA LYS A 438 -20.21 -56.29 -13.91
C LYS A 438 -18.89 -56.13 -13.14
N GLY A 439 -18.03 -57.14 -13.19
CA GLY A 439 -16.64 -57.05 -12.69
C GLY A 439 -16.07 -58.35 -12.17
N TRP A 440 -14.91 -58.23 -11.50
CA TRP A 440 -14.22 -59.34 -10.86
C TRP A 440 -14.62 -59.48 -9.40
N TYR A 441 -14.90 -60.72 -9.02
CA TYR A 441 -15.38 -61.11 -7.71
C TYR A 441 -14.48 -62.18 -7.12
N PHE A 442 -14.18 -62.04 -5.83
CA PHE A 442 -13.50 -63.04 -5.05
C PHE A 442 -14.55 -63.89 -4.34
N PHE A 443 -14.46 -65.21 -4.47
CA PHE A 443 -15.33 -66.20 -3.84
C PHE A 443 -14.55 -66.98 -2.81
N ARG A 444 -15.20 -67.28 -1.69
CA ARG A 444 -14.77 -68.28 -0.71
C ARG A 444 -15.86 -69.32 -0.55
N SER A 445 -15.48 -70.60 -0.56
CA SER A 445 -16.43 -71.68 -0.35
C SER A 445 -15.81 -72.87 0.37
N GLY A 446 -16.64 -73.58 1.11
CA GLY A 446 -16.23 -74.80 1.78
C GLY A 446 -17.42 -75.71 2.07
N ILE A 447 -17.26 -77.00 1.84
CA ILE A 447 -18.18 -78.06 2.23
C ILE A 447 -17.38 -79.27 2.72
N ALA A 448 -17.96 -80.05 3.63
CA ALA A 448 -17.44 -81.35 4.01
C ALA A 448 -18.31 -82.46 3.42
N ILE A 449 -17.67 -83.43 2.77
CA ILE A 449 -18.31 -84.57 2.10
C ILE A 449 -17.61 -85.85 2.57
N ASN A 450 -18.38 -86.84 3.01
CA ASN A 450 -17.89 -88.18 3.31
C ASN A 450 -18.22 -89.11 2.13
N SER A 451 -17.22 -89.68 1.46
CA SER A 451 -17.43 -90.45 0.22
C SER A 451 -16.39 -91.54 0.00
N GLU A 452 -16.76 -92.62 -0.69
CA GLU A 452 -15.89 -93.70 -1.21
C GLU A 452 -15.06 -93.26 -2.43
N CYS A 453 -14.37 -92.14 -2.28
CA CYS A 453 -13.49 -91.49 -3.24
C CYS A 453 -14.08 -91.14 -4.61
N ASN A 454 -14.32 -89.84 -4.81
CA ASN A 454 -14.84 -89.27 -6.06
C ASN A 454 -14.43 -87.79 -6.14
N ASP A 455 -14.36 -87.23 -7.34
CA ASP A 455 -14.15 -85.79 -7.50
C ASP A 455 -15.50 -85.10 -7.48
N TYR A 456 -15.59 -84.01 -6.70
CA TYR A 456 -16.82 -83.22 -6.55
C TYR A 456 -16.50 -81.76 -6.82
N TRP A 457 -17.38 -81.03 -7.50
CA TRP A 457 -17.20 -79.60 -7.73
C TRP A 457 -18.53 -78.87 -7.78
N PHE A 458 -18.50 -77.59 -7.42
CA PHE A 458 -19.55 -76.62 -7.61
C PHE A 458 -19.09 -75.53 -8.57
N TYR A 459 -19.95 -75.13 -9.49
CA TYR A 459 -19.61 -74.20 -10.55
C TYR A 459 -20.81 -73.36 -10.98
N ILE A 460 -20.54 -72.23 -11.60
CA ILE A 460 -21.53 -71.39 -12.26
C ILE A 460 -21.35 -71.58 -13.76
N ASN A 461 -22.42 -71.99 -14.45
CA ASN A 461 -22.36 -72.32 -15.86
C ASN A 461 -21.90 -71.11 -16.70
N GLY A 462 -20.89 -71.33 -17.55
CA GLY A 462 -20.30 -70.28 -18.39
C GLY A 462 -19.40 -69.27 -17.64
N ILE A 463 -19.25 -69.38 -16.32
CA ILE A 463 -18.41 -68.47 -15.51
C ILE A 463 -17.17 -69.19 -14.97
N GLY A 464 -17.36 -70.34 -14.30
CA GLY A 464 -16.26 -71.09 -13.69
C GLY A 464 -16.62 -71.74 -12.38
N GLU A 465 -15.63 -72.34 -11.75
CA GLU A 465 -15.82 -73.10 -10.50
C GLU A 465 -15.73 -72.22 -9.27
N VAL A 466 -16.57 -72.50 -8.28
CA VAL A 466 -16.54 -71.86 -6.96
C VAL A 466 -15.91 -72.76 -5.90
N TRP A 467 -15.93 -74.08 -6.12
CA TRP A 467 -15.36 -75.07 -5.21
C TRP A 467 -15.07 -76.37 -5.97
N ARG A 468 -13.96 -77.05 -5.65
CA ARG A 468 -13.64 -78.37 -6.20
C ARG A 468 -12.82 -79.20 -5.21
N SER A 469 -13.15 -80.47 -5.09
CA SER A 469 -12.38 -81.46 -4.36
C SER A 469 -11.97 -82.58 -5.29
N TYR A 470 -10.70 -82.96 -5.19
CA TYR A 470 -10.18 -84.17 -5.82
C TYR A 470 -10.01 -85.24 -4.76
N CYS A 471 -10.29 -86.49 -5.11
CA CYS A 471 -9.98 -87.62 -4.25
C CYS A 471 -8.92 -88.52 -4.87
N GLY A 472 -7.82 -88.75 -4.13
CA GLY A 472 -6.75 -89.67 -4.51
C GLY A 472 -6.73 -90.98 -3.71
N SER A 473 -7.79 -91.28 -2.95
CA SER A 473 -7.91 -92.49 -2.13
C SER A 473 -8.52 -93.65 -2.94
N ASN A 474 -8.39 -94.89 -2.46
CA ASN A 474 -9.17 -96.04 -2.94
C ASN A 474 -10.15 -96.57 -1.88
N THR A 475 -10.27 -95.88 -0.75
CA THR A 475 -11.18 -96.17 0.36
C THR A 475 -11.96 -94.92 0.78
N ALA A 476 -13.04 -95.09 1.56
CA ALA A 476 -13.86 -94.00 2.08
C ALA A 476 -13.00 -92.94 2.80
N ALA A 477 -13.10 -91.69 2.33
CA ALA A 477 -12.37 -90.56 2.86
C ALA A 477 -13.32 -89.43 3.23
N PHE A 478 -13.06 -88.82 4.38
CA PHE A 478 -13.73 -87.59 4.79
C PHE A 478 -13.03 -86.40 4.12
N MET A 479 -13.68 -85.78 3.14
CA MET A 479 -13.14 -84.70 2.33
C MET A 479 -13.58 -83.35 2.90
N PHE A 480 -12.61 -82.54 3.34
CA PHE A 480 -12.84 -81.24 3.97
C PHE A 480 -12.08 -80.09 3.27
N PRO A 481 -12.15 -79.91 1.94
CA PRO A 481 -11.61 -78.71 1.30
C PRO A 481 -12.43 -77.48 1.72
N ARG A 482 -12.01 -76.87 2.82
CA ARG A 482 -12.53 -75.61 3.35
C ARG A 482 -11.68 -74.45 2.82
N ASP A 483 -12.28 -73.27 2.85
CA ASP A 483 -11.67 -71.98 2.52
C ASP A 483 -11.04 -71.95 1.13
N GLN A 484 -11.70 -72.59 0.16
CA GLN A 484 -11.29 -72.51 -1.21
C GLN A 484 -11.63 -71.14 -1.78
N ASN A 485 -10.59 -70.48 -2.27
CA ASN A 485 -10.69 -69.16 -2.87
C ASN A 485 -10.69 -69.24 -4.39
N ARG A 486 -11.57 -68.48 -5.03
CA ARG A 486 -11.67 -68.39 -6.50
C ARG A 486 -11.88 -66.94 -6.91
N VAL A 487 -11.35 -66.57 -8.08
CA VAL A 487 -11.58 -65.27 -8.70
C VAL A 487 -12.37 -65.51 -9.98
N LEU A 488 -13.56 -64.93 -10.06
CA LEU A 488 -14.50 -65.12 -11.16
C LEU A 488 -14.90 -63.77 -11.75
N TYR A 489 -15.04 -63.72 -13.07
CA TYR A 489 -15.48 -62.54 -13.80
C TYR A 489 -16.94 -62.68 -14.22
N PHE A 490 -17.73 -61.64 -13.99
CA PHE A 490 -19.11 -61.56 -14.43
C PHE A 490 -19.29 -60.40 -15.41
N ALA A 491 -19.63 -60.73 -16.67
CA ALA A 491 -19.81 -59.75 -17.73
C ALA A 491 -21.11 -58.95 -17.58
N THR A 492 -22.12 -59.51 -16.92
CA THR A 492 -23.45 -58.92 -16.73
C THR A 492 -23.89 -59.06 -15.27
N PRO A 493 -24.59 -58.07 -14.69
CA PRO A 493 -25.29 -58.27 -13.42
C PRO A 493 -26.41 -59.30 -13.56
N GLY A 494 -26.74 -60.02 -12.48
CA GLY A 494 -27.84 -60.98 -12.48
C GLY A 494 -27.72 -62.07 -11.42
N THR A 495 -28.70 -62.96 -11.39
CA THR A 495 -28.69 -64.14 -10.52
C THR A 495 -28.18 -65.35 -11.28
N TYR A 496 -27.14 -65.98 -10.74
CA TYR A 496 -26.46 -67.11 -11.33
C TYR A 496 -26.66 -68.35 -10.47
N THR A 497 -27.23 -69.39 -11.06
CA THR A 497 -27.40 -70.69 -10.40
C THR A 497 -26.06 -71.36 -10.19
N VAL A 498 -25.82 -71.89 -8.99
CA VAL A 498 -24.68 -72.77 -8.74
C VAL A 498 -25.10 -74.19 -9.04
N LEU A 499 -24.34 -74.87 -9.86
CA LEU A 499 -24.53 -76.28 -10.24
C LEU A 499 -23.42 -77.11 -9.62
N ALA A 500 -23.65 -78.40 -9.50
CA ALA A 500 -22.67 -79.35 -9.05
C ALA A 500 -22.34 -80.38 -10.13
N GLY A 501 -21.19 -81.01 -9.98
CA GLY A 501 -20.81 -82.17 -10.76
C GLY A 501 -19.97 -83.15 -9.97
N LYS A 502 -19.95 -84.39 -10.46
CA LYS A 502 -19.12 -85.48 -9.94
C LYS A 502 -18.59 -86.37 -11.06
N THR A 503 -17.43 -86.99 -10.88
CA THR A 503 -16.81 -87.83 -11.93
C THR A 503 -17.44 -89.21 -12.04
N ASN A 504 -17.68 -89.89 -10.92
CA ASN A 504 -18.13 -91.29 -10.89
C ASN A 504 -19.53 -91.49 -10.25
N PHE A 505 -19.99 -92.73 -10.25
CA PHE A 505 -21.30 -93.18 -9.75
C PHE A 505 -21.44 -93.17 -8.22
N ILE A 506 -20.39 -92.77 -7.48
CA ILE A 506 -20.38 -92.76 -6.03
C ILE A 506 -21.33 -91.67 -5.49
N VAL A 507 -22.25 -92.08 -4.62
CA VAL A 507 -23.09 -91.18 -3.82
C VAL A 507 -22.40 -90.98 -2.47
N PRO A 508 -22.18 -89.74 -2.01
CA PRO A 508 -21.58 -89.50 -0.71
C PRO A 508 -22.38 -90.16 0.42
N ALA A 509 -21.68 -90.83 1.34
CA ALA A 509 -22.23 -91.33 2.60
C ALA A 509 -22.66 -90.19 3.54
N GLY A 510 -22.08 -88.99 3.35
CA GLY A 510 -22.49 -87.77 4.06
C GLY A 510 -22.25 -86.52 3.21
N PHE A 511 -23.26 -85.65 3.12
CA PHE A 511 -23.18 -84.37 2.42
C PHE A 511 -23.39 -83.22 3.41
N ASN A 512 -22.51 -82.22 3.36
CA ASN A 512 -22.55 -81.06 4.27
C ASN A 512 -22.50 -81.47 5.76
N VAL A 513 -21.65 -82.44 6.09
CA VAL A 513 -21.60 -83.09 7.42
C VAL A 513 -20.56 -82.49 8.37
N GLY A 514 -19.96 -81.34 8.03
CA GLY A 514 -18.90 -80.72 8.83
C GLY A 514 -19.34 -79.44 9.55
N ASN A 515 -18.54 -78.98 10.51
CA ASN A 515 -18.70 -77.72 11.24
C ASN A 515 -17.56 -76.73 10.88
N PRO A 516 -17.83 -75.52 10.37
CA PRO A 516 -19.15 -74.97 10.03
C PRO A 516 -19.79 -75.72 8.85
N GLY A 517 -21.10 -75.56 8.64
CA GLY A 517 -21.77 -76.09 7.45
C GLY A 517 -21.23 -75.48 6.14
N PHE A 518 -21.92 -75.73 5.04
CA PHE A 518 -21.58 -75.14 3.75
C PHE A 518 -21.67 -73.62 3.78
N TYR A 519 -20.67 -72.98 3.18
CA TYR A 519 -20.68 -71.55 2.90
C TYR A 519 -20.20 -71.29 1.47
N LEU A 520 -20.72 -70.22 0.90
CA LEU A 520 -20.33 -69.65 -0.36
C LEU A 520 -20.56 -68.15 -0.27
N ASP A 521 -19.48 -67.41 -0.04
CA ASP A 521 -19.55 -65.96 0.04
C ASP A 521 -18.69 -65.33 -1.04
N PHE A 522 -19.07 -64.13 -1.44
CA PHE A 522 -18.38 -63.40 -2.50
C PHE A 522 -18.34 -61.89 -2.24
N VAL A 523 -17.33 -61.24 -2.78
CA VAL A 523 -17.13 -59.79 -2.70
C VAL A 523 -16.53 -59.25 -4.00
N LYS A 524 -16.98 -58.08 -4.44
CA LYS A 524 -16.43 -57.40 -5.62
C LYS A 524 -15.10 -56.74 -5.25
N PHE A 525 -14.07 -56.89 -6.08
CA PHE A 525 -12.78 -56.22 -5.86
C PHE A 525 -12.29 -55.39 -7.05
N GLN A 526 -12.85 -55.60 -8.24
CA GLN A 526 -12.50 -54.81 -9.43
C GLN A 526 -13.68 -54.73 -10.41
N ASN A 527 -13.76 -53.64 -11.17
CA ASN A 527 -14.71 -53.49 -12.29
C ASN A 527 -14.30 -54.28 -13.53
#